data_AF-A0A833ALP0-F1
#
_entry.id   AF-A0A833ALP0-F1
#
_cell.length_a   1.000
_cell.length_b   1.000
_cell.length_c   1.000
_cell.angle_alpha   90.00
_cell.angle_beta   90.00
_cell.angle_gamma   90.00
#
_symmetry.space_group_name_H-M   'P 1'
#
loop_
_entity.id
_entity.type
_entity.pdbx_description
1 polymer ?
#
loop_
_entity_poly.entity_id
_entity_poly.type
_entity_poly.pdbx_seq_one_letter_code
_entity_poly.pdbx_strand_id
1 'polypeptide(L)' 'MNEAELYGQGVAFPPRISAEGRWQLSTGAENIRDAIKIILLTAPNERILMPNFGCGLHQYLF' A
#
# COMPACT_ATOMS: atom_id res chain seq x y z
N MET A 1 14.12 -8.72 17.28
CA MET A 1 12.90 -8.55 16.49
C MET A 1 13.32 -8.24 15.07
N ASN A 2 12.93 -9.06 14.09
CA ASN A 2 13.26 -8.79 12.69
C ASN A 2 12.29 -7.74 12.11
N GLU A 3 12.61 -7.15 10.96
CA GLU A 3 11.77 -6.07 10.38
C GLU A 3 10.37 -6.54 10.00
N ALA A 4 10.19 -7.80 9.62
CA ALA A 4 8.88 -8.36 9.28
C ALA A 4 8.00 -8.57 10.53
N GLU A 5 8.60 -8.84 11.69
CA GLU A 5 7.89 -8.89 12.97
C GLU A 5 7.49 -7.49 13.47
N LEU A 6 8.33 -6.49 13.21
CA LEU A 6 8.10 -5.12 13.69
C LEU A 6 7.10 -4.36 12.82
N TYR A 7 7.23 -4.43 11.48
CA TYR A 7 6.44 -3.66 10.53
C TYR A 7 5.41 -4.49 9.77
N GLY A 8 5.52 -5.82 9.84
CA GLY A 8 4.68 -6.74 9.09
C GLY A 8 5.21 -7.08 7.71
N GLN A 9 4.39 -7.88 7.01
CA GLN A 9 4.58 -8.28 5.63
C GLN A 9 3.22 -8.25 4.93
N GLY A 10 3.21 -7.85 3.66
CA GLY A 10 2.00 -7.86 2.84
C GLY A 10 2.33 -7.97 1.35
N VAL A 11 1.28 -8.00 0.52
CA VAL A 11 1.46 -7.94 -0.94
C VAL A 11 2.12 -6.62 -1.32
N ALA A 12 3.18 -6.69 -2.12
CA ALA A 12 3.91 -5.51 -2.59
C ALA A 12 3.02 -4.58 -3.42
N PHE A 13 3.32 -3.29 -3.41
CA PHE A 13 2.61 -2.29 -4.21
C PHE A 13 3.55 -1.61 -5.24
N PRO A 14 3.24 -1.67 -6.54
CA PRO A 14 2.04 -2.26 -7.15
C PRO A 14 2.00 -3.79 -7.07
N PRO A 15 0.81 -4.43 -7.02
CA PRO A 15 0.69 -5.89 -6.95
C PRO A 15 1.36 -6.56 -8.15
N ARG A 16 2.24 -7.53 -7.87
CA ARG A 16 2.96 -8.31 -8.89
C ARG A 16 3.00 -9.79 -8.51
N ILE A 17 3.16 -10.62 -9.53
CA ILE A 17 3.45 -12.04 -9.38
C ILE A 17 4.96 -12.24 -9.56
N SER A 18 5.60 -12.95 -8.65
CA SER A 18 7.01 -13.30 -8.70
C SER A 18 7.30 -14.32 -9.80
N ALA A 19 8.58 -14.55 -10.12
CA ALA A 19 8.97 -15.53 -11.12
C ALA A 19 8.51 -16.96 -10.76
N GLU A 20 8.28 -17.23 -9.48
CA GLU A 20 7.79 -18.51 -8.94
C GLU A 20 6.26 -18.63 -8.96
N GLY A 21 5.53 -17.67 -9.54
CA GLY A 21 4.07 -17.69 -9.64
C GLY A 21 3.34 -17.35 -8.33
N ARG A 22 4.01 -16.72 -7.37
CA ARG A 22 3.42 -16.30 -6.09
C ARG A 22 3.21 -14.79 -6.06
N TRP A 23 2.35 -14.31 -5.16
CA TRP A 23 2.29 -12.88 -4.86
C TRP A 23 3.65 -12.38 -4.39
N GLN A 24 4.15 -11.32 -5.01
CA GLN A 24 5.32 -10.62 -4.51
C GLN A 24 4.95 -9.95 -3.17
N LEU A 25 5.75 -10.20 -2.14
CA LEU A 25 5.55 -9.63 -0.81
C LEU A 25 6.58 -8.53 -0.54
N SER A 26 6.16 -7.47 0.15
CA SER A 26 7.05 -6.46 0.73
C SER A 26 7.09 -6.62 2.24
N THR A 27 8.26 -6.37 2.84
CA THR A 27 8.50 -6.46 4.30
C THR A 27 9.20 -5.21 4.80
N GLY A 28 9.14 -4.97 6.11
CA GLY A 28 9.95 -3.95 6.75
C GLY A 28 9.69 -2.55 6.18
N ALA A 29 10.76 -1.80 5.95
CA ALA A 29 10.67 -0.43 5.44
C ALA A 29 9.99 -0.33 4.05
N GLU A 30 10.15 -1.33 3.18
CA GLU A 30 9.49 -1.35 1.88
C GLU A 30 7.97 -1.51 2.01
N ASN A 31 7.51 -2.32 2.97
CA ASN A 31 6.08 -2.46 3.24
C ASN A 31 5.45 -1.15 3.71
N ILE A 32 6.17 -0.40 4.55
CA ILE A 32 5.74 0.94 4.99
C ILE A 32 5.66 1.91 3.82
N ARG A 33 6.66 1.91 2.93
CA ARG A 33 6.64 2.76 1.72
C ARG A 33 5.45 2.43 0.82
N ASP A 34 5.14 1.15 0.65
CA ASP A 34 4.00 0.70 -0.13
C ASP A 34 2.66 1.12 0.49
N ALA A 35 2.51 0.98 1.81
CA ALA A 35 1.33 1.46 2.52
C ALA A 35 1.11 2.96 2.35
N ILE A 36 2.18 3.76 2.43
CA ILE A 36 2.11 5.22 2.19
C ILE A 36 1.66 5.51 0.75
N LYS A 37 2.23 4.83 -0.26
CA LYS A 37 1.80 5.00 -1.66
C LYS A 37 0.31 4.70 -1.83
N ILE A 38 -0.19 3.61 -1.23
CA ILE A 38 -1.61 3.25 -1.29
C ILE A 38 -2.47 4.39 -0.71
N ILE A 39 -2.11 4.93 0.45
CA ILE A 39 -2.87 6.04 1.06
C ILE A 39 -2.86 7.28 0.16
N LEU A 40 -1.68 7.66 -0.36
CA LEU A 40 -1.52 8.88 -1.15
C LEU A 40 -2.22 8.81 -2.51
N LEU A 41 -2.20 7.63 -3.15
CA LEU A 41 -2.74 7.42 -4.49
C LEU A 41 -4.23 7.05 -4.50
N THR A 42 -4.82 6.75 -3.35
CA THR A 42 -6.27 6.49 -3.24
C THR A 42 -7.03 7.78 -2.94
N ALA A 43 -8.09 8.04 -3.69
CA ALA A 43 -9.00 9.16 -3.44
C ALA A 43 -10.01 8.81 -2.32
N PRO A 44 -10.45 9.79 -1.51
CA PRO A 44 -11.55 9.59 -0.56
C PRO A 44 -12.80 9.05 -1.28
N ASN A 45 -13.54 8.17 -0.63
CA ASN A 45 -14.68 7.41 -1.16
C ASN A 45 -14.39 6.38 -2.27
N GLU A 46 -13.14 6.20 -2.71
CA GLU A 46 -12.80 5.17 -3.71
C GLU A 46 -13.00 3.75 -3.15
N ARG A 47 -12.78 3.56 -1.83
CA ARG A 47 -13.02 2.28 -1.16
C ARG A 47 -14.43 2.22 -0.59
N ILE A 48 -15.28 1.38 -1.19
CA ILE A 48 -16.72 1.24 -0.88
C ILE A 48 -17.02 1.13 0.62
N LEU A 49 -16.30 0.28 1.35
CA LEU A 49 -16.52 0.05 2.78
C LEU A 49 -15.63 0.91 3.69
N MET A 50 -14.86 1.82 3.11
CA MET A 50 -13.94 2.71 3.83
C MET A 50 -13.97 4.12 3.22
N PRO A 51 -15.10 4.84 3.32
CA PRO A 51 -15.30 6.12 2.65
C PRO A 51 -14.25 7.18 3.02
N ASN A 52 -13.72 7.13 4.25
CA ASN A 52 -12.73 8.08 4.75
C ASN A 52 -11.27 7.69 4.44
N PHE A 53 -11.03 6.56 3.77
CA PHE A 53 -9.67 6.15 3.41
C PHE A 53 -9.19 6.88 2.15
N GLY A 54 -7.94 7.37 2.17
CA GLY A 54 -7.30 8.08 1.06
C GLY A 54 -6.77 9.47 1.47
N CYS A 55 -5.96 10.10 0.62
CA CYS A 55 -5.32 11.38 0.92
C CYS A 55 -6.00 12.59 0.26
N GLY A 56 -6.68 12.39 -0.88
CA GLY A 56 -7.41 13.47 -1.56
C GLY A 56 -6.51 14.49 -2.25
N LEU A 57 -5.28 14.12 -2.63
CA LEU A 57 -4.31 15.02 -3.28
C LEU A 57 -4.87 15.72 -4.53
N HIS A 58 -5.80 15.07 -5.25
CA HIS A 58 -6.46 15.64 -6.43
C HIS A 58 -7.23 16.94 -6.15
N GLN A 59 -7.63 17.20 -4.90
CA GLN A 59 -8.31 18.45 -4.51
C GLN A 59 -7.42 19.70 -4.62
N TYR A 60 -6.11 19.51 -4.76
CA TYR A 60 -5.10 20.58 -4.85
C TYR A 60 -4.51 20.73 -6.25
N LEU A 61 -5.04 20.00 -7.24
CA LEU A 61 -4.69 20.18 -8.65
C LEU A 61 -5.53 21.32 -9.26
N PHE A 62 -4.95 22.06 -10.21
CA PHE A 62 -5.54 23.23 -10.87
C PHE A 62 -6.21 22.89 -12.21
#